data_AF-A0A3A8QX71-F1
#
_entry.id   AF-A0A3A8QX71-F1
#
_cell.length_a   1.000
_cell.length_b   1.000
_cell.length_c   1.000
_cell.angle_alpha   90.00
_cell.angle_beta   90.00
_cell.angle_gamma   90.00
#
_symmetry.space_group_name_H-M   'P 1'
#
loop_
_entity.id
_entity.type
_entity.pdbx_description
1 polymer ?
#
loop_
_entity_poly.entity_id
_entity_poly.type
_entity_poly.pdbx_seq_one_letter_code
_entity_poly.pdbx_strand_id
1 'polypeptide(L)'
;MAEDRDPQRRSGAPQDGERAEEHREPSIEERRARRSAMRASQTYARFIDHLCDRGGMSPSVAQQAAVSVLCGLEQRIFAEEAHDLEAQLPRKLTELLHRCERHDAEARPERFGKDELLKQVGEDLALHPDAVEPVVRAVMDSIRHQISEGEAEDVSAQLPQDIRHLWLPTM
;
A
#
# COMPACT_ATOMS: atom_id res chain seq x y z
N MET A 1 -70.77 49.20 -6.90
CA MET A 1 -71.85 48.24 -7.16
C MET A 1 -71.14 46.90 -7.34
N ALA A 2 -70.97 46.06 -6.31
CA ALA A 2 -71.97 45.19 -5.65
C ALA A 2 -72.69 44.33 -6.71
N GLU A 3 -72.78 43.00 -6.72
CA GLU A 3 -72.51 41.82 -5.86
C GLU A 3 -72.28 40.65 -6.88
N ASP A 4 -71.80 39.43 -6.62
CA ASP A 4 -72.40 38.41 -5.75
C ASP A 4 -71.55 37.11 -5.77
N ARG A 5 -71.43 36.52 -4.57
CA ARG A 5 -71.23 35.12 -4.11
C ARG A 5 -70.43 34.01 -4.86
N ASP A 6 -69.44 33.50 -4.11
CA ASP A 6 -68.93 32.11 -3.87
C ASP A 6 -70.02 30.97 -3.86
N PRO A 7 -69.71 29.64 -3.77
CA PRO A 7 -68.44 28.89 -3.72
C PRO A 7 -68.41 27.53 -4.48
N GLN A 8 -67.29 26.79 -4.32
CA GLN A 8 -67.13 25.32 -4.20
C GLN A 8 -66.48 24.47 -5.33
N ARG A 9 -65.27 24.00 -4.96
CA ARG A 9 -64.76 22.61 -4.94
C ARG A 9 -64.20 21.96 -6.22
N ARG A 10 -62.87 21.73 -6.22
CA ARG A 10 -62.17 20.42 -6.11
C ARG A 10 -60.72 20.59 -6.58
N SER A 11 -59.74 20.47 -5.68
CA SER A 11 -58.93 19.25 -5.47
C SER A 11 -57.76 19.13 -6.44
N GLY A 12 -56.53 19.24 -5.92
CA GLY A 12 -55.30 18.93 -6.62
C GLY A 12 -54.07 19.42 -5.86
N ALA A 13 -53.54 18.55 -5.00
CA ALA A 13 -52.34 18.70 -4.19
C ALA A 13 -51.06 18.95 -5.03
N PRO A 14 -49.97 19.44 -4.43
CA PRO A 14 -48.70 19.67 -5.11
C PRO A 14 -48.10 18.34 -5.54
N GLN A 15 -47.54 18.27 -6.76
CA GLN A 15 -46.66 17.17 -7.13
C GLN A 15 -45.24 17.62 -6.82
N ASP A 16 -44.84 17.30 -5.59
CA ASP A 16 -43.45 17.15 -5.18
C ASP A 16 -42.76 16.20 -6.17
N GLY A 17 -42.02 16.81 -7.09
CA GLY A 17 -41.14 16.14 -8.03
C GLY A 17 -39.73 16.03 -7.49
N GLU A 18 -39.55 15.83 -6.19
CA GLU A 18 -38.35 15.17 -5.66
C GLU A 18 -38.36 13.74 -6.21
N ARG A 19 -37.85 13.60 -7.44
CA ARG A 19 -37.50 12.30 -7.99
C ARG A 19 -36.41 11.72 -7.11
N ALA A 20 -36.86 10.82 -6.25
CA ALA A 20 -36.09 9.85 -5.51
C ALA A 20 -34.75 9.56 -6.20
N GLU A 21 -33.66 9.83 -5.49
CA GLU A 21 -32.39 9.16 -5.75
C GLU A 21 -32.70 7.66 -5.72
N GLU A 22 -32.76 7.06 -6.91
CA GLU A 22 -32.99 5.65 -7.11
C GLU A 22 -31.88 4.91 -6.37
N HIS A 23 -32.19 4.42 -5.16
CA HIS A 23 -31.27 3.64 -4.33
C HIS A 23 -31.12 2.26 -4.98
N ARG A 24 -30.42 2.24 -6.13
CA ARG A 24 -30.16 1.03 -6.90
C ARG A 24 -29.34 0.12 -6.01
N GLU A 25 -29.92 -1.03 -5.66
CA GLU A 25 -29.18 -2.04 -4.92
C GLU A 25 -27.91 -2.41 -5.70
N PRO A 26 -26.72 -2.34 -5.07
CA PRO A 26 -25.49 -2.70 -5.75
C PRO A 26 -25.54 -4.18 -6.12
N SER A 27 -25.11 -4.48 -7.34
CA SER A 27 -24.97 -5.82 -7.87
C SER A 27 -24.03 -6.68 -7.00
N ILE A 28 -24.12 -8.00 -7.15
CA ILE A 28 -23.22 -8.94 -6.45
C ILE A 28 -21.75 -8.65 -6.76
N GLU A 29 -21.44 -8.24 -7.99
CA GLU A 29 -20.08 -7.88 -8.42
C GLU A 29 -19.59 -6.63 -7.70
N GLU A 30 -20.39 -5.56 -7.66
CA GLU A 30 -20.04 -4.32 -6.93
C GLU A 30 -19.85 -4.58 -5.43
N ARG A 31 -20.70 -5.41 -4.82
CA ARG A 31 -20.53 -5.83 -3.41
C ARG A 31 -19.23 -6.62 -3.20
N ARG A 32 -18.84 -7.50 -4.14
CA ARG A 32 -17.58 -8.25 -4.07
C ARG A 32 -16.37 -7.33 -4.22
N ALA A 33 -16.39 -6.44 -5.22
CA ALA A 33 -15.34 -5.45 -5.45
C ALA A 33 -15.15 -4.55 -4.23
N ARG A 34 -16.24 -4.03 -3.64
CA ARG A 34 -16.19 -3.21 -2.42
C ARG A 34 -15.56 -3.95 -1.25
N ARG A 35 -15.94 -5.21 -1.00
CA ARG A 35 -15.32 -6.01 0.08
C ARG A 35 -13.84 -6.27 -0.17
N SER A 36 -13.44 -6.54 -1.42
CA SER A 36 -12.04 -6.71 -1.79
C SER A 36 -11.24 -5.42 -1.52
N ALA A 37 -11.73 -4.28 -1.99
CA ALA A 37 -11.09 -2.98 -1.77
C ALA A 37 -10.98 -2.60 -0.28
N MET A 38 -12.01 -2.91 0.51
CA MET A 38 -11.98 -2.73 1.97
C MET A 38 -10.91 -3.59 2.63
N ARG A 39 -10.80 -4.87 2.24
CA ARG A 39 -9.74 -5.75 2.77
C ARG A 39 -8.36 -5.27 2.39
N ALA A 40 -8.13 -4.93 1.11
CA ALA A 40 -6.86 -4.38 0.66
C ALA A 40 -6.46 -3.12 1.44
N SER A 41 -7.43 -2.24 1.73
CA SER A 41 -7.21 -1.04 2.54
C SER A 41 -6.85 -1.38 4.00
N GLN A 42 -7.51 -2.37 4.60
CA GLN A 42 -7.23 -2.78 5.98
C GLN A 42 -5.88 -3.47 6.13
N THR A 43 -5.52 -4.37 5.20
CA THR A 43 -4.21 -5.04 5.21
C THR A 43 -3.08 -4.01 5.07
N TYR A 44 -3.23 -3.07 4.13
CA TYR A 44 -2.27 -1.97 3.96
C TYR A 44 -2.14 -1.11 5.21
N ALA A 45 -3.26 -0.70 5.83
CA ALA A 45 -3.23 0.09 7.05
C ALA A 45 -2.49 -0.65 8.18
N ARG A 46 -2.78 -1.94 8.40
CA ARG A 46 -2.09 -2.76 9.40
C ARG A 46 -0.59 -2.87 9.15
N PHE A 47 -0.19 -3.01 7.89
CA PHE A 47 1.23 -3.01 7.52
C PHE A 47 1.91 -1.69 7.89
N ILE A 48 1.31 -0.56 7.51
CA ILE A 48 1.85 0.77 7.82
C ILE A 48 1.87 1.03 9.32
N ASP A 49 0.81 0.68 10.05
CA ASP A 49 0.74 0.82 11.51
C ASP A 49 1.86 0.01 12.18
N HIS A 50 2.04 -1.25 11.77
CA HIS A 50 3.12 -2.10 12.28
C HIS A 50 4.51 -1.48 12.02
N LEU A 51 4.75 -0.96 10.82
CA LEU A 51 6.01 -0.31 10.48
C LEU A 51 6.22 1.00 11.27
N CYS A 52 5.17 1.78 11.48
CA CYS A 52 5.23 2.99 12.33
C CYS A 52 5.61 2.64 13.76
N ASP A 53 4.99 1.60 14.33
CA ASP A 53 5.26 1.12 15.69
C ASP A 53 6.70 0.61 15.84
N ARG A 54 7.20 -0.13 14.85
CA ARG A 54 8.55 -0.72 14.87
C ARG A 54 9.65 0.31 14.63
N GLY A 55 9.43 1.25 13.71
CA GLY A 55 10.45 2.19 13.25
C GLY A 55 10.34 3.61 13.82
N GLY A 56 9.31 3.91 14.62
CA GLY A 56 9.15 5.22 15.26
C GLY A 56 8.95 6.37 14.27
N MET A 57 8.29 6.12 13.14
CA MET A 57 8.14 7.07 12.05
C MET A 57 6.67 7.39 11.75
N SER A 58 6.42 8.49 11.04
CA SER A 58 5.06 8.85 10.62
C SER A 58 4.55 7.94 9.49
N PRO A 59 3.23 7.79 9.29
CA PRO A 59 2.68 6.95 8.22
C PRO A 59 3.19 7.29 6.81
N SER A 60 3.41 8.57 6.52
CA SER A 60 3.96 9.01 5.23
C SER A 60 5.40 8.53 5.05
N VAL A 61 6.22 8.66 6.10
CA VAL A 61 7.62 8.22 6.08
C VAL A 61 7.69 6.69 6.01
N ALA A 62 6.83 5.98 6.74
CA ALA A 62 6.71 4.52 6.68
C ALA A 62 6.38 4.03 5.27
N GLN A 63 5.42 4.66 4.60
CA GLN A 63 5.09 4.33 3.21
C GLN A 63 6.28 4.56 2.27
N GLN A 64 6.94 5.72 2.36
CA GLN A 64 8.09 6.03 1.51
C GLN A 64 9.26 5.07 1.78
N ALA A 65 9.50 4.72 3.04
CA ALA A 65 10.55 3.80 3.43
C ALA A 65 10.27 2.39 2.92
N ALA A 66 9.01 1.92 3.03
CA ALA A 66 8.58 0.65 2.49
C ALA A 66 8.82 0.56 0.98
N VAL A 67 8.40 1.56 0.21
CA VAL A 67 8.60 1.60 -1.24
C VAL A 67 10.08 1.66 -1.60
N SER A 68 10.85 2.54 -0.95
CA SER A 68 12.28 2.72 -1.24
C SER A 68 13.08 1.43 -1.02
N VAL A 69 12.86 0.76 0.12
CA VAL A 69 13.53 -0.52 0.45
C VAL A 69 13.06 -1.66 -0.45
N LEU A 70 11.77 -1.75 -0.76
CA LEU A 70 11.25 -2.77 -1.68
C LEU A 70 11.84 -2.60 -3.08
N CYS A 71 11.90 -1.37 -3.62
CA CYS A 71 12.55 -1.12 -4.91
C CYS A 71 14.01 -1.61 -4.88
N GLY A 72 14.76 -1.32 -3.80
CA GLY A 72 16.13 -1.80 -3.66
C GLY A 72 16.24 -3.33 -3.55
N LEU A 73 15.31 -3.98 -2.85
CA LEU A 73 15.28 -5.45 -2.76
C LEU A 73 15.01 -6.09 -4.12
N GLU A 74 14.00 -5.61 -4.86
CA GLU A 74 13.63 -6.12 -6.18
C GLU A 74 14.73 -5.92 -7.22
N GLN A 75 15.43 -4.78 -7.17
CA GLN A 75 16.62 -4.56 -7.98
C GLN A 75 17.74 -5.56 -7.67
N ARG A 76 17.73 -6.20 -6.49
CA ARG A 76 18.81 -7.09 -6.03
C ARG A 76 18.55 -8.58 -6.21
N ILE A 77 17.28 -8.98 -6.33
CA ILE A 77 16.83 -10.37 -6.50
C ILE A 77 16.41 -10.62 -7.95
N PHE A 78 16.25 -11.87 -8.34
CA PHE A 78 15.75 -12.24 -9.67
C PHE A 78 14.28 -11.86 -9.81
N ALA A 79 13.87 -11.54 -11.05
CA ALA A 79 12.50 -11.14 -11.37
C ALA A 79 11.43 -12.14 -10.91
N GLU A 80 11.73 -13.44 -10.96
CA GLU A 80 10.83 -14.50 -10.45
C GLU A 80 10.57 -14.32 -8.95
N GLU A 81 11.61 -14.12 -8.16
CA GLU A 81 11.52 -13.87 -6.72
C GLU A 81 10.83 -12.54 -6.40
N ALA A 82 11.11 -11.49 -7.18
CA ALA A 82 10.43 -10.21 -7.02
C ALA A 82 8.91 -10.36 -7.21
N HIS A 83 8.48 -11.12 -8.22
CA HIS A 83 7.08 -11.39 -8.47
C HIS A 83 6.44 -12.19 -7.32
N ASP A 84 7.11 -13.22 -6.82
CA ASP A 84 6.60 -14.05 -5.72
C ASP A 84 6.50 -13.24 -4.41
N LEU A 85 7.47 -12.37 -4.14
CA LEU A 85 7.44 -11.42 -3.03
C LEU A 85 6.24 -10.48 -3.16
N GLU A 86 6.07 -9.83 -4.32
CA GLU A 86 4.96 -8.92 -4.58
C GLU A 86 3.58 -9.60 -4.40
N ALA A 87 3.45 -10.87 -4.77
CA ALA A 87 2.21 -11.61 -4.66
C ALA A 87 1.72 -11.77 -3.21
N GLN A 88 2.62 -11.66 -2.23
CA GLN A 88 2.31 -11.75 -0.80
C GLN A 88 2.17 -10.38 -0.13
N LEU A 89 2.50 -9.29 -0.81
CA LEU A 89 2.41 -7.94 -0.26
C LEU A 89 0.98 -7.37 -0.31
N PRO A 90 0.65 -6.38 0.55
CA PRO A 90 -0.61 -5.66 0.46
C PRO A 90 -0.74 -4.98 -0.92
N ARG A 91 -1.83 -5.23 -1.65
CA ARG A 91 -2.04 -4.69 -3.01
C ARG A 91 -1.81 -3.17 -3.16
N LYS A 92 -2.14 -2.38 -2.15
CA LYS A 92 -1.89 -0.92 -2.21
C LYS A 92 -0.40 -0.57 -2.16
N LEU A 93 0.42 -1.41 -1.52
CA LEU A 93 1.86 -1.25 -1.48
C LEU A 93 2.48 -1.57 -2.85
N THR A 94 2.06 -2.66 -3.50
CA THR A 94 2.52 -2.99 -4.86
C THR A 94 2.09 -1.93 -5.88
N GLU A 95 0.88 -1.38 -5.76
CA GLU A 95 0.45 -0.22 -6.58
C GLU A 95 1.32 1.04 -6.41
N LEU A 96 1.94 1.23 -5.25
CA LEU A 96 2.89 2.32 -5.01
C LEU A 96 4.29 1.96 -5.56
N LEU A 97 4.67 0.70 -5.43
CA LEU A 97 5.93 0.16 -5.90
C LEU A 97 6.05 0.28 -7.42
N HIS A 98 4.99 -0.06 -8.17
CA HIS A 98 4.93 0.11 -9.62
C HIS A 98 4.97 1.57 -10.10
N ARG A 99 4.88 2.55 -9.18
CA ARG A 99 5.08 3.98 -9.47
C ARG A 99 6.49 4.47 -9.15
N CYS A 100 7.30 3.63 -8.51
CA CYS A 100 8.71 3.91 -8.23
C CYS A 100 9.47 3.95 -9.56
N GLU A 101 10.21 5.02 -9.81
CA GLU A 101 10.97 5.18 -11.07
C GLU A 101 12.09 4.14 -11.22
N ARG A 102 12.56 3.57 -10.11
CA ARG A 102 13.57 2.51 -10.06
C ARG A 102 13.00 1.11 -10.29
N HIS A 103 11.68 0.93 -10.18
CA HIS A 103 11.06 -0.38 -10.32
C HIS A 103 11.02 -0.80 -11.79
N ASP A 104 11.75 -1.88 -12.12
CA ASP A 104 11.75 -2.53 -13.43
C ASP A 104 11.69 -4.04 -13.21
N ALA A 105 10.49 -4.61 -13.33
CA ALA A 105 10.22 -6.02 -13.07
C ALA A 105 10.95 -6.99 -14.03
N GLU A 106 11.47 -6.50 -15.16
CA GLU A 106 12.17 -7.33 -16.14
C GLU A 106 13.69 -7.12 -16.12
N ALA A 107 14.19 -6.20 -15.27
CA ALA A 107 15.61 -5.90 -15.18
C ALA A 107 16.41 -7.09 -14.63
N ARG A 108 17.66 -7.18 -15.11
CA ARG A 108 18.64 -8.08 -14.51
C ARG A 108 19.00 -7.57 -13.10
N PRO A 109 19.19 -8.46 -12.10
CA PRO A 109 19.61 -8.04 -10.77
C PRO A 109 20.86 -7.16 -10.80
N GLU A 110 20.74 -6.00 -10.19
CA GLU A 110 21.81 -5.04 -9.99
C GLU A 110 22.87 -5.58 -9.01
N ARG A 111 24.08 -5.03 -9.13
CA ARG A 111 25.22 -5.45 -8.31
C ARG A 111 25.61 -4.34 -7.35
N PHE A 112 24.87 -4.26 -6.26
CA PHE A 112 25.23 -3.40 -5.12
C PHE A 112 25.14 -4.16 -3.80
N GLY A 113 25.72 -3.56 -2.76
CA GLY A 113 25.76 -4.07 -1.39
C GLY A 113 25.02 -3.15 -0.42
N LYS A 114 25.18 -3.43 0.88
CA LYS A 114 24.49 -2.75 1.98
C LYS A 114 24.65 -1.23 1.91
N ASP A 115 25.86 -0.73 1.71
CA ASP A 115 26.14 0.71 1.79
C ASP A 115 25.41 1.51 0.69
N GLU A 116 25.30 0.96 -0.52
CA GLU A 116 24.55 1.61 -1.60
C GLU A 116 23.05 1.54 -1.34
N LEU A 117 22.54 0.42 -0.82
CA LEU A 117 21.13 0.32 -0.41
C LEU A 117 20.78 1.38 0.65
N LEU A 118 21.61 1.49 1.69
CA LEU A 118 21.41 2.48 2.76
C LEU A 118 21.52 3.91 2.21
N LYS A 119 22.44 4.16 1.28
CA LYS A 119 22.58 5.47 0.64
C LYS A 119 21.33 5.83 -0.16
N GLN A 120 20.85 4.92 -1.02
CA GLN A 120 19.63 5.12 -1.82
C GLN A 120 18.42 5.41 -0.94
N VAL A 121 18.22 4.62 0.12
CA VAL A 121 17.11 4.82 1.05
C VAL A 121 17.25 6.14 1.82
N GLY A 122 18.47 6.50 2.21
CA GLY A 122 18.77 7.77 2.89
C GLY A 122 18.48 8.98 2.00
N GLU A 123 18.83 8.90 0.72
CA GLU A 123 18.54 9.93 -0.28
C GLU A 123 17.02 10.05 -0.52
N ASP A 124 16.30 8.94 -0.70
CA ASP A 124 14.85 8.93 -0.94
C ASP A 124 14.06 9.54 0.23
N LEU A 125 14.52 9.31 1.46
CA LEU A 125 13.86 9.76 2.69
C LEU A 125 14.44 11.06 3.25
N ALA A 126 15.49 11.61 2.64
CA ALA A 126 16.27 12.73 3.16
C ALA A 126 16.72 12.54 4.63
N LEU A 127 17.16 11.34 4.98
CA LEU A 127 17.60 10.98 6.33
C LEU A 127 19.11 11.15 6.51
N HIS A 128 19.52 11.40 7.76
CA HIS A 128 20.92 11.32 8.13
C HIS A 128 21.41 9.86 8.04
N PRO A 129 22.62 9.56 7.54
CA PRO A 129 23.13 8.19 7.36
C PRO A 129 22.96 7.28 8.58
N ASP A 130 23.24 7.81 9.78
CA ASP A 130 23.11 7.06 11.05
C ASP A 130 21.67 6.61 11.36
N ALA A 131 20.66 7.26 10.78
CA ALA A 131 19.25 6.93 10.98
C ALA A 131 18.72 5.92 9.94
N VAL A 132 19.46 5.65 8.87
CA VAL A 132 18.92 4.86 7.74
C VAL A 132 18.91 3.36 8.03
N GLU A 133 19.99 2.80 8.58
CA GLU A 133 20.06 1.36 8.83
C GLU A 133 18.92 0.86 9.76
N PRO A 134 18.58 1.54 10.88
CA PRO A 134 17.43 1.17 11.69
C PRO A 134 16.10 1.18 10.93
N VAL A 135 15.89 2.17 10.05
CA VAL A 135 14.68 2.26 9.20
C VAL A 135 14.62 1.09 8.24
N VAL A 136 15.72 0.78 7.54
CA VAL A 136 15.78 -0.34 6.60
C VAL A 136 15.51 -1.67 7.30
N ARG A 137 16.08 -1.88 8.49
CA ARG A 137 15.82 -3.07 9.31
C ARG A 137 14.34 -3.17 9.71
N ALA A 138 13.73 -2.08 10.15
CA ALA A 138 12.31 -2.06 10.52
C ALA A 138 11.41 -2.40 9.32
N VAL A 139 11.74 -1.90 8.13
CA VAL A 139 11.02 -2.22 6.90
C VAL A 139 11.17 -3.70 6.51
N MET A 140 12.41 -4.22 6.48
CA MET A 140 12.66 -5.62 6.15
C MET A 140 11.95 -6.57 7.12
N ASP A 141 12.00 -6.27 8.42
CA ASP A 141 11.25 -7.02 9.42
C ASP A 141 9.73 -6.95 9.17
N SER A 142 9.19 -5.77 8.85
CA SER A 142 7.77 -5.60 8.56
C SER A 142 7.32 -6.36 7.31
N ILE A 143 8.18 -6.44 6.27
CA ILE A 143 7.95 -7.24 5.06
C ILE A 143 7.94 -8.73 5.40
N ARG A 144 8.92 -9.22 6.17
CA ARG A 144 8.97 -10.62 6.63
C ARG A 144 7.71 -11.04 7.38
N HIS A 145 7.06 -10.13 8.10
CA HIS A 145 5.78 -10.40 8.77
C HIS A 145 4.57 -10.47 7.82
N GLN A 146 4.69 -10.00 6.57
CA GLN A 146 3.62 -10.11 5.55
C GLN A 146 3.72 -11.39 4.73
N ILE A 147 4.91 -11.95 4.59
CA ILE A 147 5.18 -13.09 3.72
C ILE A 147 5.35 -14.38 4.53
N SER A 148 5.25 -15.52 3.85
CA SER A 148 5.55 -16.82 4.45
C SER A 148 7.04 -16.96 4.79
N GLU A 149 7.37 -17.85 5.72
CA GLU A 149 8.79 -18.11 6.05
C GLU A 149 9.59 -18.63 4.85
N GLY A 150 9.00 -19.49 4.01
CA GLY A 150 9.67 -20.00 2.81
C GLY A 150 10.04 -18.88 1.83
N GLU A 151 9.10 -17.98 1.56
CA GLU A 151 9.37 -16.77 0.76
C GLU A 151 10.48 -15.91 1.36
N ALA A 152 10.46 -15.73 2.69
CA ALA A 152 11.50 -14.96 3.36
C ALA A 152 12.89 -15.62 3.25
N GLU A 153 12.96 -16.94 3.22
CA GLU A 153 14.18 -17.73 3.00
C GLU A 153 14.67 -17.61 1.55
N ASP A 154 13.76 -17.69 0.58
CA ASP A 154 14.05 -17.59 -0.86
C ASP A 154 14.61 -16.20 -1.22
N VAL A 155 13.97 -15.12 -0.75
CA VAL A 155 14.50 -13.75 -0.88
C VAL A 155 15.89 -13.65 -0.24
N SER A 156 16.04 -14.14 0.99
CA SER A 156 17.31 -14.12 1.74
C SER A 156 18.44 -14.83 1.00
N ALA A 157 18.15 -15.95 0.33
CA ALA A 157 19.11 -16.76 -0.39
C ALA A 157 19.75 -15.99 -1.57
N GLN A 158 19.02 -15.06 -2.17
CA GLN A 158 19.47 -14.25 -3.31
C GLN A 158 20.21 -12.97 -2.91
N LEU A 159 20.02 -12.52 -1.67
CA LEU A 159 20.69 -11.33 -1.15
C LEU A 159 22.19 -11.58 -0.89
N PRO A 160 23.06 -10.59 -1.18
CA PRO A 160 24.43 -10.53 -0.66
C PRO A 160 24.50 -10.68 0.85
N GLN A 161 25.62 -11.18 1.34
CA GLN A 161 25.83 -11.40 2.78
C GLN A 161 25.57 -10.14 3.62
N ASP A 162 26.06 -8.99 3.19
CA ASP A 162 25.94 -7.71 3.88
C ASP A 162 24.49 -7.18 3.93
N ILE A 163 23.71 -7.34 2.85
CA ILE A 163 22.27 -7.02 2.83
C ILE A 163 21.47 -8.06 3.62
N ARG A 164 21.84 -9.34 3.55
CA ARG A 164 21.20 -10.43 4.30
C ARG A 164 21.26 -10.19 5.81
N HIS A 165 22.33 -9.56 6.31
CA HIS A 165 22.42 -9.17 7.71
C HIS A 165 21.39 -8.09 8.13
N LEU A 166 20.83 -7.33 7.19
CA LEU A 166 19.70 -6.42 7.44
C LEU A 166 18.36 -7.16 7.43
N TRP A 167 18.23 -8.17 6.57
CA TRP A 167 17.02 -8.97 6.37
C TRP A 167 16.72 -9.92 7.53
N LEU A 168 17.78 -10.54 8.07
CA LEU A 168 17.62 -11.47 9.18
C LEU A 168 17.22 -10.73 10.45
N PRO A 169 16.28 -11.29 11.24
CA PRO A 169 15.86 -10.69 12.49
C PRO A 169 17.07 -10.56 13.42
N THR A 170 17.19 -9.42 14.07
CA THR A 170 18.19 -9.23 15.11
C THR A 170 17.73 -10.05 16.31
N MET A 171 18.46 -11.13 16.64
CA MET A 171 18.21 -11.94 17.85
C MET A 171 18.32 -11.10 19.13
#